data_AF-A0A8C4PEM2-F1
#
_entry.id   AF-A0A8C4PEM2-F1
#
_cell.length_a   1.000
_cell.length_b   1.000
_cell.length_c   1.000
_cell.angle_alpha   90.00
_cell.angle_beta   90.00
_cell.angle_gamma   90.00
#
_symmetry.space_group_name_H-M   'P 1'
#
loop_
_entity.id
_entity.type
_entity.pdbx_description
1 polymer ?
#
loop_
_entity_poly.entity_id
_entity_poly.type
_entity_poly.pdbx_seq_one_letter_code
_entity_poly.pdbx_strand_id
1 'polypeptide(L)'
;AKAPGLRPTASPAAGEPPSAPSTYNTNAQVPDSAGTATAYLCGVKANEGTDGGKSVGIVTTTRVTHATPSAAYAHSANRDWYSDGEMPPDALEGGCKDIARQLVENIPDIEVILGGGRKYMFPKNASDVEYPGEERHRGTRLDRRDLVQAWRDSKPPGAGHQRGDATGVMMMGVMMMGGLAGGRIDHGHHEGKAKQALHEAVELDRAVGLAARLTSPRDTLTVVTADHSHVFTFGGYTPRGNPIFGLAPMQSDVDRKPFTAILYGNGPGYKMVAGERENVSTVDFAHANYQAQAAVPLRQETHGGEDVAVFAKGPMAHLLHGVREQNYIPHAMAYAACIGPNRAHCGLRAPRGCVGAAEPGAPRGAALCPPPAPPLTLG
;
A
#
# COMPACT_ATOMS: atom_id res chain seq x y z
N ALA A 1 1.60 35.09 16.56
CA ALA A 1 1.55 35.60 15.17
C ALA A 1 0.60 34.74 14.34
N LYS A 2 0.00 35.27 13.25
CA LYS A 2 -0.80 34.45 12.32
C LYS A 2 0.12 33.71 11.35
N ALA A 3 -0.06 32.40 11.18
CA ALA A 3 0.49 31.67 10.05
C ALA A 3 -0.35 31.96 8.78
N PRO A 4 0.25 32.04 7.59
CA PRO A 4 -0.48 32.19 6.33
C PRO A 4 -1.25 30.90 6.00
N GLY A 5 -2.44 31.04 5.40
CA GLY A 5 -3.35 29.92 5.16
C GLY A 5 -2.91 29.00 4.03
N LEU A 6 -2.78 27.70 4.32
CA LEU A 6 -2.71 26.63 3.33
C LEU A 6 -3.98 26.62 2.47
N ARG A 7 -3.84 26.80 1.15
CA ARG A 7 -4.90 26.48 0.19
C ARG A 7 -4.78 24.99 -0.18
N PRO A 8 -5.84 24.17 -0.07
CA PRO A 8 -5.80 22.79 -0.55
C PRO A 8 -5.77 22.78 -2.09
N THR A 9 -4.63 22.40 -2.68
CA THR A 9 -4.48 22.24 -4.14
C THR A 9 -4.93 20.86 -4.62
N ALA A 10 -6.11 20.44 -4.16
CA ALA A 10 -6.75 19.18 -4.50
C ALA A 10 -8.28 19.37 -4.54
N SER A 11 -8.78 19.94 -5.63
CA SER A 11 -10.20 19.85 -5.97
C SER A 11 -10.39 18.55 -6.74
N PRO A 12 -11.25 17.62 -6.29
CA PRO A 12 -11.58 16.43 -7.08
C PRO A 12 -12.28 16.87 -8.37
N ALA A 13 -12.05 16.12 -9.46
CA ALA A 13 -12.86 16.30 -10.66
C ALA A 13 -14.31 15.92 -10.33
N ALA A 14 -15.26 16.80 -10.63
CA ALA A 14 -16.67 16.58 -10.30
C ALA A 14 -17.27 15.47 -11.17
N GLY A 15 -17.94 14.49 -10.54
CA GLY A 15 -18.68 13.45 -11.27
C GLY A 15 -19.11 12.29 -10.39
N GLU A 16 -18.15 11.49 -9.92
CA GLU A 16 -18.41 10.14 -9.40
C GLU A 16 -17.96 9.96 -7.93
N PRO A 17 -18.65 9.11 -7.14
CA PRO A 17 -18.21 8.76 -5.79
C PRO A 17 -16.93 7.89 -5.83
N PRO A 18 -16.05 7.97 -4.82
CA PRO A 18 -14.89 7.08 -4.72
C PRO A 18 -15.34 5.61 -4.65
N SER A 19 -14.51 4.70 -5.16
CA SER A 19 -14.78 3.27 -5.05
C SER A 19 -14.46 2.74 -3.65
N ALA A 20 -15.13 1.65 -3.29
CA ALA A 20 -14.98 0.98 -2.00
C ALA A 20 -14.68 -0.52 -2.22
N PRO A 21 -13.42 -0.96 -2.11
CA PRO A 21 -13.05 -2.38 -2.06
C PRO A 21 -13.46 -3.07 -0.75
N SER A 22 -14.21 -4.16 -0.87
CA SER A 22 -14.39 -5.18 0.18
C SER A 22 -13.04 -5.83 0.52
N THR A 23 -12.60 -5.78 1.77
CA THR A 23 -11.21 -6.15 2.17
C THR A 23 -11.04 -7.59 2.66
N TYR A 24 -12.13 -8.33 2.90
CA TYR A 24 -12.10 -9.64 3.56
C TYR A 24 -11.18 -10.68 2.89
N ASN A 25 -10.47 -11.48 3.69
CA ASN A 25 -9.71 -12.65 3.23
C ASN A 25 -10.67 -13.83 2.94
N THR A 26 -10.25 -14.83 2.16
CA THR A 26 -11.05 -16.05 1.87
C THR A 26 -11.48 -16.82 3.12
N ASN A 27 -10.78 -16.63 4.24
CA ASN A 27 -10.98 -17.34 5.51
C ASN A 27 -11.24 -16.41 6.70
N ALA A 28 -11.28 -15.08 6.53
CA ALA A 28 -11.44 -14.13 7.63
C ALA A 28 -12.12 -12.82 7.18
N GLN A 29 -13.14 -12.38 7.93
CA GLN A 29 -13.88 -11.14 7.65
C GLN A 29 -13.03 -9.89 7.94
N VAL A 30 -12.29 -9.90 9.06
CA VAL A 30 -11.19 -8.97 9.29
C VAL A 30 -9.93 -9.59 8.66
N PRO A 31 -9.33 -8.97 7.64
CA PRO A 31 -8.23 -9.56 6.90
C PRO A 31 -6.87 -9.32 7.56
N ASP A 32 -5.81 -9.80 6.92
CA ASP A 32 -4.43 -9.43 7.18
C ASP A 32 -3.78 -8.80 5.94
N SER A 33 -2.66 -8.11 6.13
CA SER A 33 -1.88 -7.47 5.06
C SER A 33 -1.38 -8.43 3.96
N ALA A 34 -1.23 -9.75 4.23
CA ALA A 34 -0.76 -10.70 3.22
C ALA A 34 -1.88 -11.11 2.24
N GLY A 35 -3.05 -11.51 2.74
CA GLY A 35 -4.17 -11.88 1.87
C GLY A 35 -4.71 -10.70 1.05
N THR A 36 -4.70 -9.50 1.64
CA THR A 36 -5.08 -8.24 0.97
C THR A 36 -4.06 -7.79 -0.05
N ALA A 37 -2.76 -7.76 0.27
CA ALA A 37 -1.72 -7.42 -0.72
C ALA A 37 -1.68 -8.39 -1.89
N THR A 38 -1.93 -9.68 -1.64
CA THR A 38 -2.12 -10.65 -2.72
C THR A 38 -3.32 -10.26 -3.60
N ALA A 39 -4.44 -9.85 -3.00
CA ALA A 39 -5.62 -9.39 -3.76
C ALA A 39 -5.32 -8.13 -4.60
N TYR A 40 -4.81 -7.03 -4.03
CA TYR A 40 -4.64 -5.76 -4.77
C TYR A 40 -3.36 -5.68 -5.63
N LEU A 41 -2.44 -6.64 -5.56
CA LEU A 41 -1.29 -6.72 -6.47
C LEU A 41 -1.45 -7.80 -7.54
N CYS A 42 -2.01 -8.96 -7.22
CA CYS A 42 -2.07 -10.11 -8.15
C CYS A 42 -3.43 -10.27 -8.86
N GLY A 43 -4.52 -9.70 -8.34
CA GLY A 43 -5.87 -9.78 -8.94
C GLY A 43 -6.58 -11.12 -8.76
N VAL A 44 -5.90 -12.08 -8.14
CA VAL A 44 -6.47 -13.28 -7.55
C VAL A 44 -6.00 -13.30 -6.09
N LYS A 45 -6.67 -14.05 -5.22
CA LYS A 45 -6.08 -14.43 -3.92
C LYS A 45 -5.04 -15.54 -4.17
N ALA A 46 -3.92 -15.15 -4.80
CA ALA A 46 -2.81 -15.90 -5.44
C ALA A 46 -3.13 -16.48 -6.84
N ASN A 47 -2.37 -16.27 -7.93
CA ASN A 47 -1.13 -15.50 -8.24
C ASN A 47 -1.41 -14.57 -9.49
N GLU A 48 -0.56 -14.18 -10.48
CA GLU A 48 0.83 -14.50 -10.89
C GLU A 48 1.43 -13.55 -11.97
N GLY A 49 2.77 -13.36 -11.97
CA GLY A 49 3.62 -13.07 -13.16
C GLY A 49 3.78 -11.61 -13.66
N THR A 50 5.04 -11.20 -13.95
CA THR A 50 5.35 -9.92 -14.65
C THR A 50 5.39 -10.08 -16.18
N ASP A 51 4.48 -9.42 -16.89
CA ASP A 51 4.45 -9.33 -18.36
C ASP A 51 4.39 -7.86 -18.83
N GLY A 52 4.95 -7.56 -20.00
CA GLY A 52 4.84 -6.24 -20.66
C GLY A 52 6.09 -5.35 -20.70
N GLY A 53 7.25 -5.81 -20.23
CA GLY A 53 8.56 -5.18 -20.49
C GLY A 53 8.74 -3.74 -19.98
N LYS A 54 8.13 -3.40 -18.85
CA LYS A 54 8.22 -2.08 -18.22
C LYS A 54 9.16 -2.12 -17.01
N SER A 55 9.90 -1.04 -16.79
CA SER A 55 10.62 -0.81 -15.53
C SER A 55 9.66 -0.89 -14.34
N VAL A 56 10.06 -1.62 -13.29
CA VAL A 56 9.32 -1.78 -12.04
C VAL A 56 10.18 -1.38 -10.84
N GLY A 57 9.54 -0.82 -9.81
CA GLY A 57 10.21 -0.39 -8.59
C GLY A 57 9.30 -0.51 -7.38
N ILE A 58 9.87 -0.93 -6.26
CA ILE A 58 9.20 -1.11 -4.97
C ILE A 58 9.72 -0.03 -4.02
N VAL A 59 8.83 0.86 -3.60
CA VAL A 59 9.13 1.88 -2.59
C VAL A 59 8.31 1.58 -1.35
N THR A 60 8.98 1.00 -0.37
CA THR A 60 8.55 0.96 1.02
C THR A 60 9.67 1.55 1.88
N THR A 61 9.73 1.13 3.14
CA THR A 61 9.56 2.04 4.27
C THR A 61 9.55 1.18 5.54
N THR A 62 8.71 0.15 5.49
CA THR A 62 8.89 -1.07 6.26
C THR A 62 10.06 -1.87 5.68
N ARG A 63 10.36 -3.03 6.27
CA ARG A 63 11.23 -4.01 5.60
C ARG A 63 10.70 -4.32 4.20
N VAL A 64 11.56 -4.28 3.17
CA VAL A 64 11.16 -4.64 1.79
C VAL A 64 10.67 -6.09 1.65
N THR A 65 10.95 -6.93 2.65
CA THR A 65 10.50 -8.31 2.81
C THR A 65 9.16 -8.45 3.54
N HIS A 66 8.43 -7.36 3.80
CA HIS A 66 7.12 -7.46 4.46
C HIS A 66 6.04 -7.96 3.51
N ALA A 67 4.94 -8.53 4.05
CA ALA A 67 3.80 -9.04 3.30
C ALA A 67 3.39 -8.14 2.12
N THR A 68 3.13 -6.84 2.37
CA THR A 68 2.72 -5.87 1.34
C THR A 68 3.69 -5.75 0.17
N PRO A 69 4.94 -5.29 0.36
CA PRO A 69 5.91 -5.21 -0.72
C PRO A 69 6.27 -6.60 -1.29
N SER A 70 6.21 -7.66 -0.48
CA SER A 70 6.54 -9.03 -0.92
C SER A 70 5.54 -9.62 -1.90
N ALA A 71 4.24 -9.29 -1.79
CA ALA A 71 3.22 -9.79 -2.72
C ALA A 71 3.41 -9.28 -4.17
N ALA A 72 4.30 -8.30 -4.40
CA ALA A 72 4.72 -7.89 -5.74
C ALA A 72 5.76 -8.83 -6.40
N TYR A 73 6.40 -9.75 -5.64
CA TYR A 73 7.52 -10.57 -6.16
C TYR A 73 7.69 -11.97 -5.55
N ALA A 74 7.03 -12.28 -4.44
CA ALA A 74 7.23 -13.50 -3.66
C ALA A 74 5.96 -14.34 -3.55
N HIS A 75 6.16 -15.65 -3.59
CA HIS A 75 5.14 -16.65 -3.29
C HIS A 75 5.60 -17.40 -2.03
N SER A 76 4.97 -17.13 -0.89
CA SER A 76 5.30 -17.75 0.40
C SER A 76 4.04 -18.27 1.09
N ALA A 77 4.12 -19.46 1.67
CA ALA A 77 3.07 -20.02 2.51
C ALA A 77 2.96 -19.30 3.88
N ASN A 78 3.97 -18.51 4.26
CA ASN A 78 3.98 -17.73 5.50
C ASN A 78 4.65 -16.37 5.31
N ARG A 79 3.97 -15.29 5.74
CA ARG A 79 4.48 -13.90 5.70
C ARG A 79 5.69 -13.64 6.60
N ASP A 80 5.94 -14.50 7.59
CA ASP A 80 7.03 -14.33 8.55
C ASP A 80 8.36 -14.98 8.13
N TRP A 81 8.43 -15.62 6.96
CA TRP A 81 9.67 -16.18 6.38
C TRP A 81 10.55 -15.10 5.74
N TYR A 82 10.89 -14.06 6.51
CA TYR A 82 11.66 -12.89 6.05
C TYR A 82 13.07 -13.26 5.58
N SER A 83 13.76 -14.12 6.32
CA SER A 83 14.98 -14.82 5.92
C SER A 83 14.86 -16.32 6.23
N ASP A 84 15.83 -17.10 5.75
CA ASP A 84 15.97 -18.53 6.05
C ASP A 84 16.09 -18.82 7.56
N GLY A 85 16.56 -17.85 8.34
CA GLY A 85 16.59 -17.93 9.82
C GLY A 85 15.23 -17.89 10.51
N GLU A 86 14.15 -17.56 9.78
CA GLU A 86 12.76 -17.62 10.26
C GLU A 86 11.94 -18.80 9.66
N MET A 87 12.57 -19.65 8.83
CA MET A 87 11.90 -20.80 8.19
C MET A 87 12.03 -22.08 9.03
N PRO A 88 11.01 -22.96 9.05
CA PRO A 88 11.13 -24.28 9.64
C PRO A 88 11.91 -25.24 8.70
N PRO A 89 12.55 -26.30 9.24
CA PRO A 89 13.44 -27.16 8.45
C PRO A 89 12.75 -27.89 7.29
N ASP A 90 11.51 -28.32 7.46
CA ASP A 90 10.69 -29.00 6.45
C ASP A 90 10.40 -28.10 5.23
N ALA A 91 10.18 -26.80 5.44
CA ALA A 91 10.03 -25.84 4.35
C ALA A 91 11.35 -25.63 3.58
N LEU A 92 12.49 -25.63 4.28
CA LEU A 92 13.83 -25.51 3.67
C LEU A 92 14.20 -26.78 2.88
N GLU A 93 13.94 -27.96 3.44
CA GLU A 93 14.13 -29.27 2.79
C GLU A 93 13.17 -29.45 1.60
N GLY A 94 11.94 -28.97 1.71
CA GLY A 94 10.97 -28.88 0.61
C GLY A 94 11.30 -27.85 -0.47
N GLY A 95 12.43 -27.13 -0.36
CA GLY A 95 12.92 -26.20 -1.38
C GLY A 95 12.23 -24.84 -1.42
N CYS A 96 11.43 -24.47 -0.41
CA CYS A 96 10.88 -23.13 -0.30
C CYS A 96 12.01 -22.09 -0.15
N LYS A 97 11.77 -20.88 -0.66
CA LYS A 97 12.70 -19.75 -0.53
C LYS A 97 12.14 -18.71 0.43
N ASP A 98 12.99 -18.18 1.31
CA ASP A 98 12.65 -17.02 2.12
C ASP A 98 12.40 -15.77 1.27
N ILE A 99 11.65 -14.82 1.83
CA ILE A 99 11.18 -13.63 1.11
C ILE A 99 12.37 -12.75 0.66
N ALA A 100 13.44 -12.65 1.45
CA ALA A 100 14.65 -11.93 1.03
C ALA A 100 15.31 -12.56 -0.21
N ARG A 101 15.39 -13.89 -0.29
CA ARG A 101 15.84 -14.58 -1.52
C ARG A 101 14.90 -14.35 -2.69
N GLN A 102 13.59 -14.39 -2.47
CA GLN A 102 12.61 -14.20 -3.54
C GLN A 102 12.71 -12.80 -4.17
N LEU A 103 13.02 -11.76 -3.39
CA LEU A 103 13.28 -10.40 -3.89
C LEU A 103 14.41 -10.34 -4.93
N VAL A 104 15.45 -11.16 -4.75
CA VAL A 104 16.66 -11.17 -5.60
C VAL A 104 16.59 -12.20 -6.72
N GLU A 105 15.88 -13.31 -6.51
CA GLU A 105 15.87 -14.47 -7.41
C GLU A 105 14.63 -14.57 -8.31
N ASN A 106 13.47 -14.01 -7.93
CA ASN A 106 12.23 -14.19 -8.70
C ASN A 106 12.05 -13.14 -9.80
N ILE A 107 12.39 -11.88 -9.51
CA ILE A 107 12.29 -10.76 -10.47
C ILE A 107 13.65 -10.03 -10.50
N PRO A 108 14.66 -10.57 -11.21
CA PRO A 108 15.99 -9.96 -11.26
C PRO A 108 15.98 -8.56 -11.87
N ASP A 109 14.94 -8.21 -12.63
CA ASP A 109 14.80 -6.94 -13.35
C ASP A 109 14.15 -5.80 -12.54
N ILE A 110 13.86 -5.96 -11.24
CA ILE A 110 13.44 -4.81 -10.40
C ILE A 110 14.56 -3.77 -10.40
N GLU A 111 14.25 -2.53 -10.82
CA GLU A 111 15.23 -1.45 -10.97
C GLU A 111 15.44 -0.67 -9.67
N VAL A 112 14.37 -0.48 -8.90
CA VAL A 112 14.36 0.32 -7.66
C VAL A 112 13.81 -0.51 -6.51
N ILE A 113 14.59 -0.66 -5.45
CA ILE A 113 14.18 -1.28 -4.19
C ILE A 113 14.55 -0.29 -3.08
N LEU A 114 13.54 0.30 -2.43
CA LEU A 114 13.73 1.24 -1.32
C LEU A 114 12.90 0.80 -0.11
N GLY A 115 13.50 0.89 1.08
CA GLY A 115 12.88 0.53 2.36
C GLY A 115 13.88 -0.01 3.37
N GLY A 116 13.38 -0.52 4.49
CA GLY A 116 14.18 -1.14 5.54
C GLY A 116 14.48 -2.61 5.30
N GLY A 117 14.89 -3.32 6.37
CA GLY A 117 15.02 -4.78 6.37
C GLY A 117 16.42 -5.34 6.10
N ARG A 118 17.47 -4.50 6.12
CA ARG A 118 18.87 -4.88 5.84
C ARG A 118 19.31 -6.22 6.44
N LYS A 119 18.97 -6.49 7.70
CA LYS A 119 19.38 -7.72 8.41
C LYS A 119 19.02 -9.04 7.69
N TYR A 120 17.93 -9.07 6.92
CA TYR A 120 17.47 -10.28 6.21
C TYR A 120 18.31 -10.61 4.97
N MET A 121 19.13 -9.65 4.51
CA MET A 121 19.98 -9.78 3.33
C MET A 121 21.40 -10.25 3.64
N PHE A 122 21.84 -10.20 4.89
CA PHE A 122 23.24 -10.42 5.27
C PHE A 122 23.45 -11.67 6.15
N PRO A 123 24.64 -12.30 6.09
CA PRO A 123 24.99 -13.47 6.90
C PRO A 123 24.77 -13.27 8.39
N LYS A 124 24.47 -14.34 9.12
CA LYS A 124 24.31 -14.31 10.57
C LYS A 124 25.53 -13.70 11.26
N ASN A 125 25.28 -12.76 12.16
CA ASN A 125 26.26 -11.94 12.88
C ASN A 125 27.02 -10.88 12.04
N ALA A 126 26.70 -10.68 10.75
CA ALA A 126 27.20 -9.53 10.01
C ALA A 126 26.77 -8.22 10.70
N SER A 127 27.70 -7.28 10.86
CA SER A 127 27.46 -5.99 11.51
C SER A 127 26.63 -5.08 10.59
N ASP A 128 25.63 -4.38 11.14
CA ASP A 128 24.85 -3.41 10.37
C ASP A 128 25.62 -2.09 10.20
N VAL A 129 25.56 -1.49 9.01
CA VAL A 129 26.33 -0.30 8.65
C VAL A 129 25.96 0.96 9.46
N GLU A 130 24.74 1.02 9.99
CA GLU A 130 24.22 2.18 10.75
C GLU A 130 24.27 1.91 12.26
N TYR A 131 24.10 0.64 12.67
CA TYR A 131 24.07 0.20 14.08
C TYR A 131 25.14 -0.87 14.40
N PRO A 132 26.45 -0.64 14.13
CA PRO A 132 27.44 -1.70 14.07
C PRO A 132 27.70 -2.45 15.40
N GLY A 133 27.45 -1.79 16.53
CA GLY A 133 27.57 -2.36 17.87
C GLY A 133 26.31 -3.08 18.39
N GLU A 134 25.18 -3.00 17.71
CA GLU A 134 23.89 -3.47 18.24
C GLU A 134 23.50 -4.85 17.70
N GLU A 135 23.49 -5.86 18.57
CA GLU A 135 23.26 -7.25 18.17
C GLU A 135 21.90 -7.48 17.50
N ARG A 136 20.87 -6.72 17.91
CA ARG A 136 19.50 -6.76 17.35
C ARG A 136 19.40 -6.35 15.87
N HIS A 137 20.39 -5.63 15.35
CA HIS A 137 20.42 -5.15 13.97
C HIS A 137 21.31 -6.00 13.05
N ARG A 138 22.12 -6.92 13.61
CA ARG A 138 23.01 -7.79 12.83
C ARG A 138 22.23 -8.69 11.85
N GLY A 139 22.92 -9.10 10.79
CA GLY A 139 22.41 -10.04 9.79
C GLY A 139 21.87 -11.34 10.40
N THR A 140 20.85 -11.92 9.78
CA THR A 140 20.13 -13.12 10.29
C THR A 140 20.43 -14.41 9.54
N ARG A 141 20.92 -14.33 8.29
CA ARG A 141 20.91 -15.48 7.36
C ARG A 141 21.80 -16.65 7.80
N LEU A 142 21.25 -17.86 7.81
CA LEU A 142 21.95 -19.09 8.20
C LEU A 142 22.73 -19.69 7.03
N ASP A 143 22.23 -19.51 5.79
CA ASP A 143 22.85 -19.91 4.53
C ASP A 143 24.14 -19.16 4.17
N ARG A 144 24.50 -18.16 4.98
CA ARG A 144 25.72 -17.33 4.86
C ARG A 144 25.80 -16.50 3.57
N ARG A 145 24.69 -16.28 2.86
CA ARG A 145 24.67 -15.44 1.65
C ARG A 145 24.65 -13.96 2.00
N ASP A 146 25.31 -13.16 1.17
CA ASP A 146 25.03 -11.74 1.04
C ASP A 146 24.14 -11.54 -0.19
N LEU A 147 22.87 -11.20 0.04
CA LEU A 147 21.88 -11.00 -1.01
C LEU A 147 21.97 -9.61 -1.65
N VAL A 148 22.52 -8.62 -0.96
CA VAL A 148 22.80 -7.30 -1.57
C VAL A 148 23.92 -7.47 -2.60
N GLN A 149 24.97 -8.20 -2.28
CA GLN A 149 26.05 -8.46 -3.21
C GLN A 149 25.58 -9.36 -4.37
N ALA A 150 24.83 -10.44 -4.10
CA ALA A 150 24.25 -11.27 -5.15
C ALA A 150 23.31 -10.52 -6.11
N TRP A 151 22.54 -9.53 -5.62
CA TRP A 151 21.73 -8.66 -6.47
C TRP A 151 22.56 -7.65 -7.28
N ARG A 152 23.67 -7.15 -6.74
CA ARG A 152 24.59 -6.27 -7.48
C ARG A 152 25.30 -7.03 -8.60
N ASP A 153 25.70 -8.27 -8.35
CA ASP A 153 26.43 -9.11 -9.31
C ASP A 153 25.54 -9.70 -10.41
N SER A 154 24.21 -9.69 -10.24
CA SER A 154 23.26 -10.06 -11.30
C SER A 154 22.91 -8.90 -12.26
N LYS A 155 23.24 -7.65 -11.93
CA LYS A 155 23.01 -6.50 -12.80
C LYS A 155 24.13 -6.35 -13.85
N PRO A 156 23.82 -5.93 -15.09
CA PRO A 156 24.84 -5.73 -16.12
C PRO A 156 25.83 -4.60 -15.74
N PRO A 157 27.12 -4.73 -16.08
CA PRO A 157 28.13 -3.73 -15.75
C PRO A 157 27.75 -2.32 -16.23
N GLY A 158 27.82 -1.35 -15.31
CA GLY A 158 27.45 0.05 -15.58
C GLY A 158 26.01 0.43 -15.19
N ALA A 159 25.14 -0.50 -14.81
CA ALA A 159 23.76 -0.22 -14.37
C ALA A 159 23.65 0.69 -13.12
N GLY A 160 24.76 0.99 -12.43
CA GLY A 160 24.83 1.87 -11.27
C GLY A 160 24.62 3.37 -11.54
N HIS A 161 24.29 3.79 -12.77
CA HIS A 161 23.90 5.16 -13.10
C HIS A 161 22.77 5.22 -14.15
N GLN A 162 21.64 5.76 -13.71
CA GLN A 162 20.54 6.38 -14.47
C GLN A 162 20.26 5.87 -15.90
N ARG A 163 19.33 4.91 -16.03
CA ARG A 163 18.45 4.83 -17.22
C ARG A 163 17.16 5.59 -16.95
N GLY A 164 17.16 6.87 -17.30
CA GLY A 164 16.02 7.78 -17.08
C GLY A 164 15.04 7.88 -18.25
N ASP A 165 14.49 6.76 -18.73
CA ASP A 165 13.34 6.77 -19.67
C ASP A 165 12.05 6.48 -18.89
N ALA A 166 11.43 7.54 -18.36
CA ALA A 166 10.37 7.48 -17.36
C ALA A 166 8.97 7.11 -17.95
N THR A 167 8.87 5.95 -18.59
CA THR A 167 7.62 5.35 -19.09
C THR A 167 7.39 3.91 -18.57
N GLY A 168 7.87 3.63 -17.35
CA GLY A 168 7.61 2.41 -16.58
C GLY A 168 6.49 2.57 -15.55
N VAL A 169 5.90 1.47 -15.08
CA VAL A 169 4.83 1.51 -14.06
C VAL A 169 5.46 1.67 -12.69
N MET A 170 5.39 2.89 -12.15
CA MET A 170 5.83 3.19 -10.79
C MET A 170 4.78 2.68 -9.79
N MET A 171 4.87 1.40 -9.42
CA MET A 171 3.94 0.74 -8.50
C MET A 171 4.22 1.19 -7.06
N MET A 172 3.79 2.41 -6.72
CA MET A 172 4.01 3.04 -5.41
C MET A 172 3.04 2.48 -4.34
N GLY A 173 3.08 1.16 -4.14
CA GLY A 173 2.31 0.40 -3.15
C GLY A 173 2.83 0.60 -1.74
N VAL A 174 2.60 1.78 -1.17
CA VAL A 174 3.09 2.16 0.16
C VAL A 174 2.06 1.78 1.23
N MET A 175 2.14 0.56 1.79
CA MET A 175 1.31 0.18 2.95
C MET A 175 2.01 -0.81 3.92
N MET A 176 1.92 -0.48 5.21
CA MET A 176 1.88 -1.31 6.44
C MET A 176 3.02 -2.29 6.83
N MET A 177 3.16 -2.47 8.16
CA MET A 177 3.94 -3.47 8.93
C MET A 177 5.45 -3.69 8.67
N GLY A 178 6.28 -3.65 9.73
CA GLY A 178 7.67 -4.12 9.73
C GLY A 178 8.83 -3.10 9.89
N GLY A 179 8.61 -1.89 10.42
CA GLY A 179 9.65 -1.03 11.02
C GLY A 179 10.34 0.07 10.16
N LEU A 180 10.34 1.30 10.72
CA LEU A 180 11.12 2.52 10.40
C LEU A 180 10.93 3.25 9.02
N ALA A 181 9.82 4.02 8.96
CA ALA A 181 9.57 5.30 8.26
C ALA A 181 8.75 5.29 6.94
N GLY A 182 7.43 5.56 7.05
CA GLY A 182 6.50 5.84 5.93
C GLY A 182 5.50 4.71 5.62
N GLY A 183 5.16 3.89 6.61
CA GLY A 183 4.51 2.58 6.50
C GLY A 183 4.04 2.09 7.88
N ARG A 184 3.85 3.07 8.77
CA ARG A 184 3.57 2.90 10.20
C ARG A 184 2.29 3.62 10.60
N ILE A 185 1.40 3.83 9.62
CA ILE A 185 -0.02 4.12 9.84
C ILE A 185 -0.60 2.98 10.68
N ASP A 186 -0.58 1.77 10.13
CA ASP A 186 -0.92 0.50 10.77
C ASP A 186 -0.21 0.28 12.13
N HIS A 187 1.13 0.32 12.17
CA HIS A 187 1.86 0.22 13.45
C HIS A 187 1.39 1.25 14.49
N GLY A 188 1.11 2.48 14.05
CA GLY A 188 0.59 3.53 14.93
C GLY A 188 -0.79 3.20 15.48
N HIS A 189 -1.64 2.50 14.71
CA HIS A 189 -2.92 1.97 15.19
C HIS A 189 -2.72 0.76 16.11
N HIS A 190 -1.95 -0.25 15.69
CA HIS A 190 -1.56 -1.42 16.51
C HIS A 190 -0.98 -1.03 17.88
N GLU A 191 -0.08 -0.05 17.93
CA GLU A 191 0.51 0.48 19.17
C GLU A 191 -0.45 1.36 19.98
N GLY A 192 -1.67 1.66 19.48
CA GLY A 192 -2.65 2.59 20.06
C GLY A 192 -2.30 4.08 19.90
N LYS A 193 -1.18 4.39 19.22
CA LYS A 193 -0.54 5.70 19.09
C LYS A 193 -1.02 6.42 17.82
N ALA A 194 -2.28 6.84 17.82
CA ALA A 194 -2.91 7.55 16.69
C ALA A 194 -2.11 8.77 16.19
N LYS A 195 -1.31 9.42 17.04
CA LYS A 195 -0.42 10.52 16.63
C LYS A 195 0.67 10.09 15.66
N GLN A 196 1.23 8.90 15.82
CA GLN A 196 2.18 8.33 14.86
C GLN A 196 1.45 7.90 13.58
N ALA A 197 0.29 7.24 13.72
CA ALA A 197 -0.49 6.76 12.58
C ALA A 197 -0.86 7.89 11.61
N LEU A 198 -1.45 8.97 12.14
CA LEU A 198 -1.88 10.12 11.34
C LEU A 198 -0.73 11.00 10.84
N HIS A 199 0.44 10.99 11.49
CA HIS A 199 1.63 11.64 10.94
C HIS A 199 2.19 10.86 9.74
N GLU A 200 2.26 9.52 9.82
CA GLU A 200 2.70 8.68 8.69
C GLU A 200 1.72 8.78 7.51
N ALA A 201 0.41 8.92 7.77
CA ALA A 201 -0.60 9.18 6.74
C ALA A 201 -0.41 10.54 6.04
N VAL A 202 0.08 11.57 6.75
CA VAL A 202 0.42 12.87 6.16
C VAL A 202 1.68 12.79 5.29
N GLU A 203 2.66 11.96 5.63
CA GLU A 203 3.81 11.73 4.75
C GLU A 203 3.44 10.91 3.50
N LEU A 204 2.49 9.97 3.61
CA LEU A 204 1.89 9.26 2.46
C LEU A 204 1.18 10.24 1.51
N ASP A 205 0.33 11.13 2.01
CA ASP A 205 -0.33 12.18 1.20
C ASP A 205 0.70 13.07 0.48
N ARG A 206 1.79 13.46 1.16
CA ARG A 206 2.89 14.22 0.54
C ARG A 206 3.62 13.43 -0.54
N ALA A 207 3.81 12.13 -0.37
CA ALA A 207 4.42 11.25 -1.37
C ALA A 207 3.53 11.12 -2.61
N VAL A 208 2.22 10.87 -2.44
CA VAL A 208 1.22 10.89 -3.53
C VAL A 208 1.22 12.24 -4.23
N GLY A 209 1.21 13.34 -3.47
CA GLY A 209 1.28 14.70 -4.00
C GLY A 209 2.60 15.01 -4.72
N LEU A 210 3.71 14.34 -4.38
CA LEU A 210 4.98 14.45 -5.10
C LEU A 210 4.95 13.64 -6.41
N ALA A 211 4.49 12.39 -6.38
CA ALA A 211 4.30 11.58 -7.59
C ALA A 211 3.42 12.32 -8.60
N ALA A 212 2.30 12.90 -8.16
CA ALA A 212 1.39 13.69 -8.99
C ALA A 212 1.96 15.03 -9.52
N ARG A 213 3.19 15.41 -9.14
CA ARG A 213 3.98 16.51 -9.73
C ARG A 213 5.10 16.02 -10.67
N LEU A 214 5.50 14.75 -10.56
CA LEU A 214 6.56 14.12 -11.36
C LEU A 214 6.00 13.31 -12.53
N THR A 215 4.71 12.96 -12.51
CA THR A 215 4.03 12.16 -13.55
C THR A 215 2.93 12.94 -14.26
N SER A 216 2.48 12.44 -15.42
CA SER A 216 1.45 13.08 -16.23
C SER A 216 0.13 12.31 -16.17
N PRO A 217 -1.02 12.94 -15.86
CA PRO A 217 -2.32 12.26 -15.82
C PRO A 217 -2.87 11.88 -17.21
N ARG A 218 -2.08 12.05 -18.29
CA ARG A 218 -2.43 11.62 -19.66
C ARG A 218 -1.93 10.22 -20.00
N ASP A 219 -0.95 9.72 -19.24
CA ASP A 219 -0.19 8.49 -19.50
C ASP A 219 -0.04 7.65 -18.22
N THR A 220 -0.01 8.28 -17.05
CA THR A 220 0.14 7.64 -15.76
C THR A 220 -1.21 7.47 -15.06
N LEU A 221 -1.58 6.22 -14.77
CA LEU A 221 -2.66 5.90 -13.82
C LEU A 221 -2.07 5.83 -12.41
N THR A 222 -2.51 6.72 -11.53
CA THR A 222 -2.26 6.67 -10.09
C THR A 222 -3.48 6.11 -9.38
N VAL A 223 -3.28 5.13 -8.49
CA VAL A 223 -4.30 4.58 -7.60
C VAL A 223 -3.80 4.70 -6.16
N VAL A 224 -4.66 5.10 -5.24
CA VAL A 224 -4.38 5.18 -3.80
C VAL A 224 -5.51 4.46 -3.06
N THR A 225 -5.15 3.58 -2.13
CA THR A 225 -6.10 2.78 -1.35
C THR A 225 -5.45 2.36 -0.02
N ALA A 226 -6.11 1.47 0.72
CA ALA A 226 -5.51 0.75 1.84
C ALA A 226 -5.62 -0.77 1.61
N ASP A 227 -4.79 -1.52 2.34
CA ASP A 227 -4.89 -2.98 2.47
C ASP A 227 -6.07 -3.36 3.37
N HIS A 228 -6.20 -2.71 4.52
CA HIS A 228 -7.33 -2.83 5.44
C HIS A 228 -7.50 -1.58 6.30
N SER A 229 -8.56 -1.55 7.12
CA SER A 229 -8.79 -0.50 8.11
C SER A 229 -8.23 -0.90 9.49
N HIS A 230 -8.61 -0.17 10.53
CA HIS A 230 -8.29 -0.38 11.94
C HIS A 230 -9.54 -0.11 12.80
N VAL A 231 -9.62 -0.63 14.03
CA VAL A 231 -10.74 -0.32 14.95
C VAL A 231 -10.62 1.08 15.59
N PHE A 232 -10.09 2.03 14.83
CA PHE A 232 -9.90 3.43 15.12
C PHE A 232 -11.22 4.20 14.98
N THR A 233 -11.51 5.08 15.93
CA THR A 233 -12.70 5.94 15.88
C THR A 233 -12.35 7.39 16.20
N PHE A 234 -13.06 8.33 15.58
CA PHE A 234 -12.99 9.76 15.87
C PHE A 234 -14.40 10.32 16.07
N GLY A 235 -14.65 11.01 17.18
CA GLY A 235 -16.00 11.45 17.57
C GLY A 235 -16.03 12.46 18.72
N GLY A 236 -16.98 12.27 19.65
CA GLY A 236 -17.14 13.13 20.83
C GLY A 236 -17.67 14.55 20.55
N TYR A 237 -18.22 14.81 19.37
CA TYR A 237 -18.80 16.11 18.96
C TYR A 237 -17.81 17.29 19.06
N THR A 238 -16.53 17.09 18.73
CA THR A 238 -15.52 18.17 18.79
C THR A 238 -15.83 19.34 17.85
N PRO A 239 -15.66 20.60 18.30
CA PRO A 239 -15.91 21.78 17.47
C PRO A 239 -14.86 21.94 16.36
N ARG A 240 -15.23 22.62 15.27
CA ARG A 240 -14.33 22.89 14.15
C ARG A 240 -13.10 23.69 14.62
N GLY A 241 -11.91 23.11 14.42
CA GLY A 241 -10.64 23.70 14.84
C GLY A 241 -10.07 23.13 16.14
N ASN A 242 -10.80 22.23 16.83
CA ASN A 242 -10.21 21.42 17.90
C ASN A 242 -9.06 20.55 17.33
N PRO A 243 -7.94 20.37 18.04
CA PRO A 243 -6.92 19.40 17.65
C PRO A 243 -7.51 17.98 17.58
N ILE A 244 -7.14 17.20 16.56
CA ILE A 244 -7.69 15.83 16.40
C ILE A 244 -7.26 14.88 17.53
N PHE A 245 -6.11 15.15 18.16
CA PHE A 245 -5.61 14.48 19.36
C PHE A 245 -6.14 15.11 20.67
N GLY A 246 -7.04 16.08 20.58
CA GLY A 246 -7.59 16.80 21.72
C GLY A 246 -8.65 16.00 22.49
N LEU A 247 -9.15 16.60 23.56
CA LEU A 247 -10.31 16.09 24.30
C LEU A 247 -11.60 16.35 23.51
N ALA A 248 -12.62 15.53 23.79
CA ALA A 248 -13.99 15.89 23.51
C ALA A 248 -14.42 17.10 24.40
N PRO A 249 -15.29 18.00 23.92
CA PRO A 249 -15.84 19.10 24.72
C PRO A 249 -16.76 18.66 25.87
N MET A 250 -17.10 17.36 25.94
CA MET A 250 -17.94 16.76 26.96
C MET A 250 -17.18 15.71 27.78
N GLN A 251 -17.59 15.53 29.03
CA GLN A 251 -17.18 14.40 29.87
C GLN A 251 -18.18 13.25 29.69
N SER A 252 -17.84 12.04 30.14
CA SER A 252 -18.86 11.01 30.35
C SER A 252 -19.87 11.50 31.39
N ASP A 253 -21.15 11.27 31.12
CA ASP A 253 -22.26 11.45 32.07
C ASP A 253 -22.24 10.39 33.19
N VAL A 254 -21.75 9.18 32.89
CA VAL A 254 -21.56 8.06 33.81
C VAL A 254 -20.39 8.29 34.77
N ASP A 255 -19.14 8.36 34.28
CA ASP A 255 -17.95 8.37 35.14
C ASP A 255 -17.37 9.76 35.44
N ARG A 256 -17.96 10.82 34.86
CA ARG A 256 -17.57 12.24 35.02
C ARG A 256 -16.10 12.54 34.70
N LYS A 257 -15.43 11.70 33.91
CA LYS A 257 -14.08 11.95 33.40
C LYS A 257 -14.13 12.36 31.91
N PRO A 258 -13.23 13.24 31.45
CA PRO A 258 -13.07 13.53 30.03
C PRO A 258 -12.59 12.30 29.23
N PHE A 259 -12.62 12.40 27.91
CA PHE A 259 -12.07 11.42 26.98
C PHE A 259 -11.48 12.12 25.76
N THR A 260 -10.55 11.46 25.06
CA THR A 260 -9.98 11.97 23.81
C THR A 260 -10.97 11.84 22.66
N ALA A 261 -10.87 12.74 21.68
CA ALA A 261 -11.70 12.70 20.48
C ALA A 261 -11.45 11.43 19.62
N ILE A 262 -10.25 10.87 19.75
CA ILE A 262 -9.87 9.56 19.20
C ILE A 262 -9.99 8.49 20.30
N LEU A 263 -10.55 7.33 19.94
CA LEU A 263 -10.62 6.10 20.75
C LEU A 263 -10.43 4.87 19.84
N TYR A 264 -10.11 3.71 20.43
CA TYR A 264 -10.04 2.43 19.71
C TYR A 264 -11.04 1.40 20.27
N GLY A 265 -11.50 0.46 19.43
CA GLY A 265 -12.32 -0.67 19.87
C GLY A 265 -11.56 -1.62 20.81
N ASN A 266 -10.29 -1.88 20.52
CA ASN A 266 -9.41 -2.72 21.34
C ASN A 266 -7.94 -2.23 21.25
N GLY A 267 -7.04 -2.84 22.02
CA GLY A 267 -5.61 -2.55 21.94
C GLY A 267 -4.92 -2.20 23.26
N PRO A 268 -3.67 -1.73 23.20
CA PRO A 268 -2.83 -1.52 24.38
C PRO A 268 -3.16 -0.24 25.17
N GLY A 269 -4.03 0.63 24.63
CA GLY A 269 -4.53 1.82 25.33
C GLY A 269 -5.63 1.56 26.35
N TYR A 270 -6.10 0.30 26.52
CA TYR A 270 -6.99 -0.05 27.63
C TYR A 270 -6.24 0.09 28.96
N LYS A 271 -6.77 0.88 29.90
CA LYS A 271 -6.13 1.10 31.20
C LYS A 271 -7.12 1.40 32.30
N MET A 272 -7.02 0.62 33.37
CA MET A 272 -7.78 0.78 34.62
C MET A 272 -6.84 1.25 35.74
N VAL A 273 -7.27 2.24 36.51
CA VAL A 273 -6.55 2.83 37.64
C VAL A 273 -7.46 2.76 38.86
N ALA A 274 -7.00 2.10 39.93
CA ALA A 274 -7.77 1.88 41.17
C ALA A 274 -9.17 1.24 40.98
N GLY A 275 -9.39 0.50 39.89
CA GLY A 275 -10.68 -0.12 39.55
C GLY A 275 -11.58 0.70 38.62
N GLU A 276 -11.14 1.89 38.20
CA GLU A 276 -11.90 2.79 37.30
C GLU A 276 -11.15 3.09 36.00
N ARG A 277 -11.82 3.64 34.99
CA ARG A 277 -11.17 4.19 33.78
C ARG A 277 -10.17 5.29 34.15
N GLU A 278 -9.01 5.29 33.49
CA GLU A 278 -8.02 6.37 33.65
C GLU A 278 -8.60 7.75 33.28
N ASN A 279 -8.35 8.75 34.12
CA ASN A 279 -8.70 10.14 33.82
C ASN A 279 -7.67 10.73 32.85
N VAL A 280 -8.07 10.99 31.60
CA VAL A 280 -7.14 11.52 30.58
C VAL A 280 -6.56 12.90 30.93
N SER A 281 -7.17 13.67 31.84
CA SER A 281 -6.59 14.94 32.32
C SER A 281 -5.40 14.77 33.28
N THR A 282 -5.09 13.55 33.75
CA THR A 282 -3.92 13.28 34.60
C THR A 282 -2.75 12.64 33.85
N VAL A 283 -2.79 12.62 32.51
CA VAL A 283 -1.72 12.11 31.64
C VAL A 283 -1.42 13.11 30.52
N ASP A 284 -0.20 13.08 29.97
CA ASP A 284 0.13 13.84 28.77
C ASP A 284 -0.45 13.14 27.52
N PHE A 285 -1.74 13.39 27.26
CA PHE A 285 -2.41 12.93 26.05
C PHE A 285 -1.96 13.67 24.77
N ALA A 286 -1.17 14.76 24.90
CA ALA A 286 -0.54 15.44 23.78
C ALA A 286 0.80 14.77 23.37
N HIS A 287 1.35 13.88 24.19
CA HIS A 287 2.63 13.21 23.94
C HIS A 287 2.63 12.36 22.65
N ALA A 288 3.78 12.28 21.98
CA ALA A 288 3.92 11.52 20.72
C ALA A 288 3.77 10.00 20.87
N ASN A 289 3.88 9.48 22.10
CA ASN A 289 3.68 8.07 22.43
C ASN A 289 2.40 7.82 23.24
N TYR A 290 1.49 8.79 23.36
CA TYR A 290 0.21 8.56 24.04
C TYR A 290 -0.60 7.48 23.30
N GLN A 291 -1.12 6.53 24.06
CA GLN A 291 -1.97 5.45 23.58
C GLN A 291 -3.42 5.83 23.87
N ALA A 292 -4.23 6.05 22.84
CA ALA A 292 -5.62 6.46 23.01
C ALA A 292 -6.44 5.32 23.64
N GLN A 293 -7.41 5.67 24.50
CA GLN A 293 -8.14 4.70 25.29
C GLN A 293 -8.88 3.69 24.41
N ALA A 294 -8.85 2.42 24.80
CA ALA A 294 -9.47 1.30 24.10
C ALA A 294 -10.47 0.56 25.00
N ALA A 295 -11.49 -0.08 24.42
CA ALA A 295 -12.52 -0.77 25.20
C ALA A 295 -12.14 -2.21 25.62
N VAL A 296 -11.34 -2.92 24.81
CA VAL A 296 -10.85 -4.28 25.13
C VAL A 296 -9.31 -4.33 25.17
N PRO A 297 -8.68 -4.84 26.25
CA PRO A 297 -7.22 -4.91 26.36
C PRO A 297 -6.61 -5.96 25.42
N LEU A 298 -5.66 -5.52 24.59
CA LEU A 298 -4.79 -6.39 23.80
C LEU A 298 -3.36 -5.83 23.78
N ARG A 299 -2.36 -6.64 23.43
CA ARG A 299 -0.96 -6.16 23.26
C ARG A 299 -0.76 -5.32 22.01
N GLN A 300 -1.56 -5.55 20.99
CA GLN A 300 -1.71 -4.73 19.78
C GLN A 300 -3.21 -4.60 19.51
N GLU A 301 -3.62 -3.45 19.00
CA GLU A 301 -4.95 -3.25 18.42
C GLU A 301 -5.16 -4.11 17.16
N THR A 302 -6.40 -4.37 16.73
CA THR A 302 -6.73 -5.18 15.54
C THR A 302 -7.13 -4.34 14.34
N HIS A 303 -6.87 -4.85 13.14
CA HIS A 303 -7.43 -4.30 11.90
C HIS A 303 -8.96 -4.17 11.95
N GLY A 304 -9.49 -3.27 11.12
CA GLY A 304 -10.90 -3.14 10.78
C GLY A 304 -11.22 -3.95 9.51
N GLY A 305 -12.43 -4.51 9.46
CA GLY A 305 -12.94 -5.34 8.36
C GLY A 305 -13.99 -4.64 7.49
N GLU A 306 -14.16 -3.33 7.65
CA GLU A 306 -15.00 -2.49 6.80
C GLU A 306 -14.30 -2.14 5.47
N ASP A 307 -15.11 -1.76 4.48
CA ASP A 307 -14.61 -1.33 3.17
C ASP A 307 -13.73 -0.08 3.29
N VAL A 308 -12.56 -0.13 2.66
CA VAL A 308 -11.65 1.03 2.57
C VAL A 308 -11.89 1.81 1.28
N ALA A 309 -11.31 3.00 1.14
CA ALA A 309 -11.48 3.82 -0.06
C ALA A 309 -10.49 3.46 -1.18
N VAL A 310 -10.88 3.65 -2.44
CA VAL A 310 -10.01 3.74 -3.61
C VAL A 310 -10.19 5.10 -4.27
N PHE A 311 -9.06 5.78 -4.50
CA PHE A 311 -8.97 7.01 -5.28
C PHE A 311 -8.12 6.75 -6.52
N ALA A 312 -8.59 7.18 -7.69
CA ALA A 312 -7.93 6.93 -8.97
C ALA A 312 -7.82 8.22 -9.81
N LYS A 313 -6.72 8.36 -10.56
CA LYS A 313 -6.49 9.48 -11.48
C LYS A 313 -5.56 9.06 -12.62
N GLY A 314 -5.99 9.30 -13.86
CA GLY A 314 -5.21 9.01 -15.07
C GLY A 314 -5.99 8.23 -16.12
N PRO A 315 -5.31 7.60 -17.10
CA PRO A 315 -5.94 6.71 -18.07
C PRO A 315 -6.77 5.61 -17.39
N MET A 316 -7.97 5.38 -17.90
CA MET A 316 -8.93 4.36 -17.39
C MET A 316 -9.32 4.47 -15.90
N ALA A 317 -9.02 5.57 -15.20
CA ALA A 317 -9.38 5.75 -13.79
C ALA A 317 -10.89 5.61 -13.49
N HIS A 318 -11.75 5.89 -14.48
CA HIS A 318 -13.21 5.71 -14.40
C HIS A 318 -13.68 4.25 -14.26
N LEU A 319 -12.79 3.26 -14.42
CA LEU A 319 -13.10 1.87 -14.09
C LEU A 319 -13.19 1.65 -12.58
N LEU A 320 -12.44 2.42 -11.78
CA LEU A 320 -12.36 2.29 -10.32
C LEU A 320 -13.50 3.07 -9.65
N HIS A 321 -14.72 2.58 -9.83
CA HIS A 321 -15.96 3.17 -9.35
C HIS A 321 -16.89 2.16 -8.65
N GLY A 322 -17.71 2.65 -7.71
CA GLY A 322 -18.67 1.85 -6.93
C GLY A 322 -18.04 0.92 -5.89
N VAL A 323 -18.87 0.06 -5.27
CA VAL A 323 -18.39 -1.03 -4.40
C VAL A 323 -17.84 -2.16 -5.28
N ARG A 324 -16.67 -2.68 -4.92
CA ARG A 324 -15.93 -3.70 -5.69
C ARG A 324 -15.26 -4.70 -4.73
N GLU A 325 -14.84 -5.85 -5.23
CA GLU A 325 -13.89 -6.70 -4.50
C GLU A 325 -12.47 -6.09 -4.58
N GLN A 326 -11.66 -6.19 -3.54
CA GLN A 326 -10.31 -5.60 -3.53
C GLN A 326 -9.40 -6.12 -4.66
N ASN A 327 -9.60 -7.36 -5.11
CA ASN A 327 -8.85 -7.92 -6.24
C ASN A 327 -9.20 -7.31 -7.61
N TYR A 328 -10.25 -6.49 -7.70
CA TYR A 328 -10.58 -5.74 -8.91
C TYR A 328 -9.50 -4.69 -9.27
N ILE A 329 -8.81 -4.15 -8.27
CA ILE A 329 -7.84 -3.05 -8.42
C ILE A 329 -6.74 -3.38 -9.45
N PRO A 330 -5.97 -4.48 -9.32
CA PRO A 330 -4.93 -4.83 -10.28
C PRO A 330 -5.48 -5.33 -11.62
N HIS A 331 -6.70 -5.88 -11.69
CA HIS A 331 -7.35 -6.15 -13.00
C HIS A 331 -7.59 -4.85 -13.77
N ALA A 332 -8.09 -3.80 -13.11
CA ALA A 332 -8.27 -2.48 -13.70
C ALA A 332 -6.94 -1.82 -14.08
N MET A 333 -5.89 -1.97 -13.24
CA MET A 333 -4.54 -1.46 -13.55
C MET A 333 -3.88 -2.22 -14.72
N ALA A 334 -3.99 -3.56 -14.75
CA ALA A 334 -3.44 -4.39 -15.83
C ALA A 334 -4.14 -4.10 -17.17
N TYR A 335 -5.45 -3.90 -17.14
CA TYR A 335 -6.22 -3.40 -18.28
C TYR A 335 -5.69 -2.02 -18.73
N ALA A 336 -5.63 -1.04 -17.82
CA ALA A 336 -5.15 0.31 -18.13
C ALA A 336 -3.71 0.36 -18.69
N ALA A 337 -2.84 -0.56 -18.27
CA ALA A 337 -1.44 -0.65 -18.69
C ALA A 337 -1.18 -1.55 -19.91
N CYS A 338 -2.21 -2.18 -20.48
CA CYS A 338 -2.14 -3.16 -21.58
C CYS A 338 -1.31 -4.41 -21.27
N ILE A 339 -1.29 -4.89 -20.03
CA ILE A 339 -0.49 -6.05 -19.59
C ILE A 339 -1.37 -7.25 -19.20
N GLY A 340 -0.75 -8.45 -19.15
CA GLY A 340 -1.45 -9.67 -18.73
C GLY A 340 -2.55 -10.13 -19.70
N PRO A 341 -3.53 -10.93 -19.21
CA PRO A 341 -4.49 -11.64 -20.07
C PRO A 341 -5.30 -10.74 -21.02
N ASN A 342 -5.65 -9.52 -20.57
CA ASN A 342 -6.54 -8.62 -21.31
C ASN A 342 -5.86 -7.73 -22.35
N ARG A 343 -4.53 -7.84 -22.55
CA ARG A 343 -3.71 -6.95 -23.41
C ARG A 343 -4.24 -6.75 -24.85
N ALA A 344 -5.04 -7.68 -25.37
CA ALA A 344 -5.63 -7.61 -26.71
C ALA A 344 -6.54 -6.38 -26.95
N HIS A 345 -7.22 -5.85 -25.93
CA HIS A 345 -8.13 -4.72 -26.12
C HIS A 345 -7.42 -3.45 -26.62
N CYS A 346 -6.16 -3.24 -26.23
CA CYS A 346 -5.34 -2.12 -26.71
C CYS A 346 -5.02 -2.22 -28.22
N GLY A 347 -5.00 -3.43 -28.79
CA GLY A 347 -4.76 -3.67 -30.21
C GLY A 347 -5.93 -3.27 -31.12
N LEU A 348 -7.14 -3.07 -30.57
CA LEU A 348 -8.33 -2.71 -31.35
C LEU A 348 -8.36 -1.24 -31.80
N ARG A 349 -7.36 -0.43 -31.41
CA ARG A 349 -7.27 1.00 -31.76
C ARG A 349 -6.48 1.31 -33.03
N ALA A 350 -6.62 0.45 -34.03
CA ALA A 350 -6.29 0.77 -35.41
C ALA A 350 -7.35 0.19 -36.37
N PRO A 351 -8.45 0.90 -36.66
CA PRO A 351 -9.03 0.82 -37.98
C PRO A 351 -7.88 1.14 -38.96
N ARG A 352 -7.52 0.21 -39.84
CA ARG A 352 -6.65 0.55 -40.99
C ARG A 352 -7.31 1.76 -41.64
N GLY A 353 -6.57 2.86 -41.73
CA GLY A 353 -7.14 4.14 -42.17
C GLY A 353 -7.90 3.95 -43.48
N CYS A 354 -9.01 4.65 -43.64
CA CYS A 354 -9.76 4.66 -44.89
C CYS A 354 -8.91 5.31 -45.98
N VAL A 355 -7.99 4.54 -46.55
CA VAL A 355 -7.30 4.84 -47.79
C VAL A 355 -8.37 4.80 -48.86
N GLY A 356 -9.01 5.94 -49.06
CA GLY A 356 -9.91 6.15 -50.18
C GLY A 356 -9.12 5.96 -51.45
N ALA A 357 -9.24 4.78 -52.06
CA ALA A 357 -8.89 4.59 -53.45
C ALA A 357 -9.79 5.54 -54.25
N ALA A 358 -9.21 6.68 -54.63
CA ALA A 358 -9.92 7.73 -55.33
C ALA A 358 -10.11 7.33 -56.79
N GLU A 359 -11.05 6.42 -57.06
CA GLU A 359 -11.52 6.19 -58.43
C GLU A 359 -12.18 7.46 -58.96
N PRO A 360 -11.73 8.00 -60.11
CA PRO A 360 -12.24 9.24 -60.66
C PRO A 360 -13.60 9.01 -61.36
N GLY A 361 -14.70 8.99 -60.59
CA GLY A 361 -16.04 8.97 -61.19
C GLY A 361 -17.27 8.84 -60.27
N ALA A 362 -17.13 8.42 -59.01
CA ALA A 362 -18.30 8.12 -58.16
C ALA A 362 -18.92 9.38 -57.49
N PRO A 363 -20.26 9.50 -57.42
CA PRO A 363 -20.94 10.60 -56.74
C PRO A 363 -20.87 10.49 -55.20
N ARG A 364 -21.02 11.61 -54.49
CA ARG A 364 -20.91 11.71 -53.02
C ARG A 364 -22.06 11.03 -52.27
N GLY A 365 -21.96 9.72 -52.06
CA GLY A 365 -22.71 9.00 -51.02
C GLY A 365 -22.07 9.18 -49.64
N ALA A 366 -22.89 9.28 -48.58
CA ALA A 366 -22.38 9.41 -47.21
C ALA A 366 -21.88 8.08 -46.65
N ALA A 367 -20.63 8.03 -46.18
CA ALA A 367 -20.09 6.87 -45.49
C ALA A 367 -20.64 6.79 -44.06
N LEU A 368 -21.56 5.85 -43.82
CA LEU A 368 -22.07 5.54 -42.48
C LEU A 368 -21.05 4.70 -41.72
N CYS A 369 -20.40 5.28 -40.71
CA CYS A 369 -19.69 4.50 -39.70
C CYS A 369 -20.70 3.70 -38.86
N PRO A 370 -20.43 2.42 -38.52
CA PRO A 370 -21.20 1.73 -37.50
C PRO A 370 -20.98 2.41 -36.13
N PRO A 371 -21.99 2.39 -35.23
CA PRO A 371 -21.81 2.86 -33.87
C PRO A 371 -20.79 1.99 -33.11
N PRO A 372 -20.15 2.51 -32.04
CA PRO A 372 -19.28 1.69 -31.20
C PRO A 372 -20.08 0.55 -30.56
N ALA A 373 -19.43 -0.60 -30.38
CA ALA A 373 -20.03 -1.76 -29.71
C ALA A 373 -20.44 -1.40 -28.26
N PRO A 374 -21.53 -1.98 -27.73
CA PRO A 374 -21.94 -1.75 -26.34
C PRO A 374 -20.87 -2.27 -25.36
N PRO A 375 -20.79 -1.70 -24.14
CA PRO A 375 -19.87 -2.17 -23.12
C PRO A 375 -20.16 -3.63 -22.75
N LEU A 376 -19.12 -4.47 -22.75
CA LEU A 376 -19.23 -5.85 -22.32
C LEU A 376 -19.51 -5.93 -20.82
N THR A 377 -20.69 -6.45 -20.46
CA THR A 377 -20.97 -6.90 -19.10
C THR A 377 -20.18 -8.17 -18.82
N LEU A 378 -19.01 -8.02 -18.21
CA LEU A 378 -18.36 -9.11 -17.48
C LEU A 378 -19.20 -9.42 -16.24
N GLY A 379 -19.59 -10.68 -16.09
CA GLY A 379 -20.32 -11.23 -14.93
C GLY A 379 -19.54 -12.33 -14.26
#